data_AF-A0A2G7GJM8-F1
#
_entry.id   AF-A0A2G7GJM8-F1
#
_cell.length_a   1.000
_cell.length_b   1.000
_cell.length_c   1.000
_cell.angle_alpha   90.00
_cell.angle_beta   90.00
_cell.angle_gamma   90.00
#
_symmetry.space_group_name_H-M   'P 1'
#
loop_
_entity.id
_entity.type
_entity.pdbx_description
1 polymer ?
#
loop_
_entity_poly.entity_id
_entity_poly.type
_entity_poly.pdbx_seq_one_letter_code
_entity_poly.pdbx_strand_id
1 'polypeptide(L)'
;MSIQKIVEQALHDGYLTPAMEAEVGRICDTAAELSIEDYMALDKLMGALLTGEVVAVPRKQFINVMEELVLTEAIARVAEIQVTSVHTIDVGDIAAYALNRLPPLYATTEEGAKYQSQRASEELQDLIREQVSAAIARSLDRPEFFPERQAISKNTGNEVLKQVSSLLQAYAPNYEEQIATEKSDSSFDSKTEL
;
A
#
# COMPACT_ATOMS: atom_id res chain seq x y z
N MET A 1 -24.82 13.82 -1.25
CA MET A 1 -25.05 14.70 -0.07
C MET A 1 -25.88 15.91 -0.51
N SER A 2 -26.44 16.75 0.37
CA SER A 2 -27.06 18.01 -0.09
C SER A 2 -25.99 19.09 -0.32
N ILE A 3 -26.18 19.99 -1.29
CA ILE A 3 -25.23 21.07 -1.59
C ILE A 3 -25.00 21.93 -0.35
N GLN A 4 -26.06 22.24 0.40
CA GLN A 4 -26.01 23.00 1.66
C GLN A 4 -24.97 22.47 2.65
N LYS A 5 -24.95 21.15 2.89
CA LYS A 5 -24.01 20.54 3.84
C LYS A 5 -22.56 20.63 3.37
N ILE A 6 -22.34 20.55 2.05
CA ILE A 6 -21.00 20.67 1.47
C ILE A 6 -20.50 22.11 1.62
N VAL A 7 -21.38 23.09 1.38
CA VAL A 7 -21.07 24.51 1.52
C VAL A 7 -20.79 24.88 2.98
N GLU A 8 -21.61 24.42 3.92
CA GLU A 8 -21.38 24.63 5.35
C GLU A 8 -20.06 24.02 5.83
N GLN A 9 -19.75 22.80 5.38
CA GLN A 9 -18.48 22.15 5.70
C GLN A 9 -17.29 22.89 5.09
N ALA A 10 -17.39 23.35 3.83
CA ALA A 10 -16.33 24.12 3.18
C ALA A 10 -16.09 25.48 3.86
N LEU A 11 -17.15 26.15 4.33
CA LEU A 11 -17.06 27.39 5.11
C LEU A 11 -16.47 27.16 6.50
N HIS A 12 -16.76 26.02 7.13
CA HIS A 12 -16.19 25.67 8.43
C HIS A 12 -14.70 25.32 8.33
N ASP A 13 -14.34 24.53 7.32
CA ASP A 13 -12.97 24.04 7.12
C ASP A 13 -12.06 25.09 6.47
N GLY A 14 -12.64 26.09 5.77
CA GLY A 14 -11.89 27.15 5.07
C GLY A 14 -11.22 26.67 3.77
N TYR A 15 -11.47 25.43 3.34
CA TYR A 15 -10.98 24.89 2.09
C TYR A 15 -12.04 24.07 1.36
N LEU A 16 -12.06 24.18 0.04
CA LEU A 16 -12.87 23.32 -0.82
C LEU A 16 -12.00 22.18 -1.32
N THR A 17 -12.30 20.96 -0.88
CA THR A 17 -11.58 19.77 -1.36
C THR A 17 -12.06 19.37 -2.76
N PRO A 18 -11.19 18.76 -3.60
CA PRO A 18 -11.60 18.28 -4.92
C PRO A 18 -12.76 17.28 -4.91
N ALA A 19 -12.95 16.55 -3.79
CA ALA A 19 -14.07 15.63 -3.63
C ALA A 19 -15.40 16.36 -3.42
N MET A 20 -15.38 17.47 -2.66
CA MET A 20 -16.53 18.34 -2.46
C MET A 20 -16.93 19.04 -3.75
N GLU A 21 -15.95 19.59 -4.49
CA GLU A 21 -16.17 20.21 -5.80
C GLU A 21 -16.81 19.22 -6.79
N ALA A 22 -16.27 17.99 -6.87
CA ALA A 22 -16.82 16.95 -7.74
C ALA A 22 -18.24 16.53 -7.34
N GLU A 23 -18.57 16.50 -6.05
CA GLU A 23 -19.92 16.21 -5.57
C GLU A 23 -20.90 17.34 -5.94
N VAL A 24 -20.50 18.61 -5.77
CA VAL A 24 -21.30 19.76 -6.20
C VAL A 24 -21.52 19.72 -7.71
N GLY A 25 -20.47 19.48 -8.50
CA GLY A 25 -20.57 19.32 -9.96
C GLY A 25 -21.52 18.20 -10.36
N ARG A 26 -21.44 17.02 -9.73
CA ARG A 26 -22.37 15.91 -9.99
C ARG A 26 -23.82 16.27 -9.69
N ILE A 27 -24.09 16.97 -8.60
CA ILE A 27 -25.46 17.37 -8.23
C ILE A 27 -25.98 18.41 -9.23
N CYS A 28 -25.14 19.37 -9.63
CA CYS A 28 -25.48 20.35 -10.66
C CYS A 28 -25.73 19.72 -12.03
N ASP A 29 -24.99 18.68 -12.41
CA ASP A 29 -25.16 17.98 -13.69
C ASP A 29 -26.37 17.03 -13.70
N THR A 30 -26.73 16.47 -12.54
CA THR A 30 -27.82 15.48 -12.41
C THR A 30 -29.18 16.15 -12.20
N ALA A 31 -29.23 17.33 -11.56
CA ALA A 31 -30.46 18.06 -11.29
C ALA A 31 -30.82 18.97 -12.47
N ALA A 32 -31.80 18.56 -13.28
CA ALA A 32 -32.33 19.39 -14.37
C ALA A 32 -32.97 20.72 -13.89
N GLU A 33 -33.38 20.79 -12.62
CA GLU A 33 -33.81 22.01 -11.93
C GLU A 33 -33.22 22.02 -10.51
N LEU A 34 -32.29 22.94 -10.23
CA LEU A 34 -31.79 23.18 -8.87
C LEU A 34 -32.89 23.86 -8.03
N SER A 35 -33.03 23.46 -6.77
CA SER A 35 -33.90 24.16 -5.84
C SER A 35 -33.36 25.57 -5.56
N ILE A 36 -34.24 26.50 -5.16
CA ILE A 36 -33.84 27.87 -4.79
C ILE A 36 -32.80 27.84 -3.66
N GLU A 37 -32.94 26.89 -2.73
CA GLU A 37 -32.03 26.75 -1.60
C GLU A 37 -30.63 26.27 -2.04
N ASP A 38 -30.56 25.39 -3.05
CA ASP A 38 -29.30 24.95 -3.63
C ASP A 38 -28.60 26.09 -4.38
N TYR A 39 -29.36 26.92 -5.10
CA TYR A 39 -28.82 28.13 -5.74
C TYR A 39 -28.26 29.13 -4.72
N MET A 40 -28.96 29.36 -3.61
CA MET A 40 -28.48 30.25 -2.54
C MET A 40 -27.22 29.71 -1.86
N ALA A 41 -27.14 28.39 -1.67
CA ALA A 41 -25.94 27.74 -1.14
C ALA A 41 -24.76 27.87 -2.12
N LEU A 42 -25.01 27.73 -3.43
CA LEU A 42 -24.00 27.93 -4.47
C LEU A 42 -23.49 29.37 -4.51
N ASP A 43 -24.39 30.35 -4.43
CA ASP A 43 -24.04 31.78 -4.43
C ASP A 43 -23.19 32.15 -3.20
N LYS A 44 -23.54 31.61 -2.03
CA LYS A 44 -22.74 31.76 -0.82
C LYS A 44 -21.34 31.16 -0.96
N LEU A 45 -21.22 29.99 -1.59
CA LEU A 45 -19.94 29.36 -1.87
C LEU A 45 -19.10 30.16 -2.87
N MET A 46 -19.71 30.70 -3.93
CA MET A 46 -19.03 31.60 -4.86
C MET A 46 -18.55 32.88 -4.17
N GLY A 47 -19.39 33.48 -3.32
CA GLY A 47 -19.01 34.63 -2.49
C GLY A 47 -17.79 34.33 -1.63
N ALA A 48 -17.79 33.19 -0.94
CA ALA A 48 -16.68 32.76 -0.09
C ALA A 48 -15.38 32.46 -0.86
N LEU A 49 -15.48 31.94 -2.09
CA LEU A 49 -14.33 31.77 -3.00
C LEU A 49 -13.77 33.12 -3.47
N LEU A 50 -14.63 34.10 -3.76
CA LEU A 50 -14.24 35.44 -4.22
C LEU A 50 -13.65 36.31 -3.10
N THR A 51 -14.16 36.17 -1.86
CA THR A 51 -13.63 36.87 -0.69
C THR A 51 -12.37 36.22 -0.13
N GLY A 52 -12.03 35.00 -0.58
CA GLY A 52 -10.88 34.23 -0.10
C GLY A 52 -11.10 33.58 1.27
N GLU A 53 -12.34 33.54 1.77
CA GLU A 53 -12.70 32.79 2.99
C GLU A 53 -12.59 31.27 2.78
N VAL A 54 -12.73 30.81 1.54
CA VAL A 54 -12.55 29.41 1.14
C VAL A 54 -11.49 29.33 0.06
N VAL A 55 -10.44 28.54 0.29
CA VAL A 55 -9.41 28.27 -0.72
C VAL A 55 -9.69 26.93 -1.39
N ALA A 56 -9.88 26.95 -2.72
CA ALA A 56 -9.96 25.71 -3.49
C ALA A 56 -8.60 25.03 -3.51
N VAL A 57 -8.51 23.84 -2.93
CA VAL A 57 -7.27 23.05 -2.95
C VAL A 57 -7.16 22.42 -4.34
N PRO A 58 -6.16 22.78 -5.16
CA PRO A 58 -6.03 22.20 -6.49
C PRO A 58 -5.89 20.68 -6.38
N ARG A 59 -6.43 19.96 -7.37
CA ARG A 59 -6.25 18.49 -7.48
C ARG A 59 -4.76 18.20 -7.36
N LYS A 60 -4.41 17.33 -6.42
CA LYS A 60 -3.04 16.91 -6.13
C LYS A 60 -2.36 16.41 -7.43
N GLN A 61 -1.46 17.22 -7.99
CA GLN A 61 -0.62 16.87 -9.14
C GLN A 61 0.75 16.35 -8.66
N PHE A 62 0.78 15.47 -7.65
CA PHE A 62 2.03 14.82 -7.28
C PHE A 62 2.07 13.40 -7.83
N ILE A 63 3.21 13.06 -8.42
CA ILE A 63 3.48 11.70 -8.90
C ILE A 63 4.74 11.18 -8.21
N ASN A 64 4.73 9.90 -7.84
CA ASN A 64 5.95 9.23 -7.38
C ASN A 64 6.69 8.68 -8.61
N VAL A 65 7.82 9.28 -8.92
CA VAL A 65 8.62 8.95 -10.10
C VAL A 65 9.19 7.53 -10.02
N MET A 66 9.33 6.98 -8.82
CA MET A 66 9.83 5.62 -8.62
C MET A 66 8.87 4.55 -9.12
N GLU A 67 7.57 4.83 -9.23
CA GLU A 67 6.58 3.84 -9.68
C GLU A 67 6.89 3.33 -11.09
N GLU A 68 7.20 4.25 -12.02
CA GLU A 68 7.51 3.90 -13.40
C GLU A 68 8.83 3.10 -13.52
N LEU A 69 9.87 3.54 -12.82
CA LEU A 69 11.20 2.89 -12.85
C LEU A 69 11.14 1.47 -12.26
N VAL A 70 10.49 1.31 -11.11
CA VAL A 70 10.34 0.02 -10.45
C VAL A 70 9.45 -0.91 -11.27
N LEU A 71 8.36 -0.41 -11.86
CA LEU A 71 7.48 -1.22 -12.70
C LEU A 71 8.23 -1.73 -13.94
N THR A 72 9.02 -0.88 -14.58
CA THR A 72 9.82 -1.25 -15.76
C THR A 72 10.86 -2.32 -15.43
N GLU A 73 11.62 -2.17 -14.34
CA GLU A 73 12.59 -3.19 -13.90
C GLU A 73 11.88 -4.49 -13.48
N ALA A 74 10.77 -4.40 -12.76
CA ALA A 74 10.01 -5.57 -12.33
C ALA A 74 9.49 -6.39 -13.52
N ILE A 75 8.92 -5.74 -14.53
CA ILE A 75 8.45 -6.42 -15.76
C ILE A 75 9.64 -7.11 -16.47
N ALA A 76 10.76 -6.42 -16.61
CA ALA A 76 11.95 -6.98 -17.26
C ALA A 76 12.45 -8.25 -16.53
N ARG A 77 12.57 -8.18 -15.20
CA ARG A 77 13.05 -9.30 -14.37
C ARG A 77 12.06 -10.46 -14.31
N VAL A 78 10.76 -10.17 -14.21
CA VAL A 78 9.73 -11.20 -14.20
C VAL A 78 9.66 -11.90 -15.56
N ALA A 79 9.80 -11.17 -16.67
CA ALA A 79 9.85 -11.76 -18.00
C ALA A 79 11.06 -12.72 -18.16
N GLU A 80 12.24 -12.35 -17.67
CA GLU A 80 13.42 -13.24 -17.65
C GLU A 80 13.17 -14.53 -16.86
N ILE A 81 12.47 -14.44 -15.73
CA ILE A 81 12.26 -15.56 -14.80
C ILE A 81 11.09 -16.46 -15.22
N GLN A 82 10.03 -15.92 -15.80
CA GLN A 82 8.91 -16.72 -16.34
C GLN A 82 9.34 -17.59 -17.54
N VAL A 83 10.37 -17.17 -18.29
CA VAL A 83 10.99 -18.04 -19.31
C VAL A 83 11.64 -19.27 -18.68
N THR A 84 12.10 -19.17 -17.44
CA THR A 84 12.87 -20.21 -16.74
C THR A 84 12.01 -21.03 -15.75
N SER A 85 10.88 -20.49 -15.29
CA SER A 85 10.09 -21.06 -14.19
C SER A 85 8.59 -21.06 -14.49
N VAL A 86 7.89 -22.10 -14.02
CA VAL A 86 6.44 -22.32 -14.25
C VAL A 86 5.56 -21.54 -13.26
N HIS A 87 6.15 -20.75 -12.36
CA HIS A 87 5.41 -20.02 -11.33
C HIS A 87 4.84 -18.71 -11.86
N THR A 88 3.57 -18.44 -11.57
CA THR A 88 2.92 -17.17 -11.88
C THR A 88 3.32 -16.14 -10.85
N ILE A 89 4.25 -15.26 -11.23
CA ILE A 89 4.71 -14.16 -10.39
C ILE A 89 3.86 -12.92 -10.70
N ASP A 90 3.22 -12.34 -9.68
CA ASP A 90 2.50 -11.08 -9.83
C ASP A 90 3.45 -9.87 -9.77
N VAL A 91 3.44 -9.09 -10.83
CA VAL A 91 4.21 -7.84 -10.95
C VAL A 91 3.71 -6.80 -9.94
N GLY A 92 2.41 -6.79 -9.63
CA GLY A 92 1.82 -5.86 -8.67
C GLY A 92 2.40 -6.05 -7.27
N ASP A 93 2.43 -7.28 -6.77
CA ASP A 93 3.01 -7.61 -5.47
C ASP A 93 4.52 -7.31 -5.38
N ILE A 94 5.27 -7.55 -6.45
CA ILE A 94 6.70 -7.20 -6.52
C ILE A 94 6.90 -5.69 -6.46
N ALA A 95 6.17 -4.94 -7.29
CA ALA A 95 6.27 -3.49 -7.33
C ALA A 95 5.89 -2.89 -5.98
N ALA A 96 4.81 -3.37 -5.36
CA ALA A 96 4.39 -2.93 -4.03
C ALA A 96 5.46 -3.22 -2.96
N TYR A 97 6.08 -4.40 -3.00
CA TYR A 97 7.15 -4.74 -2.05
C TYR A 97 8.38 -3.85 -2.22
N ALA A 98 8.82 -3.61 -3.47
CA ALA A 98 9.97 -2.78 -3.77
C ALA A 98 9.72 -1.30 -3.43
N LEU A 99 8.57 -0.74 -3.83
CA LEU A 99 8.22 0.65 -3.57
C LEU A 99 8.11 0.98 -2.08
N ASN A 100 7.68 0.04 -1.25
CA ASN A 100 7.61 0.22 0.21
C ASN A 100 9.00 0.27 0.90
N ARG A 101 10.07 -0.02 0.17
CA ARG A 101 11.45 -0.08 0.68
C ARG A 101 12.39 0.92 0.02
N LEU A 102 11.92 1.55 -1.05
CA LEU A 102 12.67 2.57 -1.78
C LEU A 102 12.27 3.96 -1.28
N PRO A 103 13.19 4.93 -1.27
CA PRO A 103 12.85 6.30 -0.93
C PRO A 103 11.84 6.85 -1.96
N PRO A 104 10.68 7.40 -1.54
CA PRO A 104 9.71 7.95 -2.48
C PRO A 104 10.23 9.26 -3.09
N LEU A 105 10.07 9.43 -4.40
CA LEU A 105 10.49 10.63 -5.12
C LEU A 105 9.27 11.31 -5.73
N TYR A 106 8.68 12.24 -4.98
CA TYR A 106 7.52 13.01 -5.45
C TYR A 106 7.93 14.22 -6.29
N ALA A 107 7.23 14.41 -7.40
CA ALA A 107 7.34 15.59 -8.25
C ALA A 107 5.97 16.22 -8.49
N THR A 108 5.91 17.55 -8.50
CA THR A 108 4.70 18.34 -8.76
C THR A 108 4.65 18.95 -10.17
N THR A 109 5.75 18.83 -10.92
CA THR A 109 5.90 19.34 -12.29
C THR A 109 6.48 18.25 -13.19
N GLU A 110 6.17 18.30 -14.49
CA GLU A 110 6.72 17.35 -15.46
C GLU A 110 8.25 17.46 -15.56
N GLU A 111 8.79 18.68 -15.52
CA GLU A 111 10.24 18.92 -15.53
C GLU A 111 10.92 18.35 -14.28
N GLY A 112 10.31 18.53 -13.10
CA GLY A 112 10.78 17.95 -11.85
C GLY A 112 10.73 16.42 -11.88
N ALA A 113 9.70 15.84 -12.50
CA ALA A 113 9.59 14.40 -12.67
C ALA A 113 10.73 13.84 -13.53
N LYS A 114 11.04 14.50 -14.67
CA LYS A 114 12.16 14.10 -15.54
C LYS A 114 13.50 14.20 -14.82
N TYR A 115 13.74 15.29 -14.11
CA TYR A 115 14.97 15.47 -13.34
C TYR A 115 15.14 14.39 -12.27
N GLN A 116 14.08 14.12 -11.49
CA GLN A 116 14.11 13.10 -10.45
C GLN A 116 14.24 11.69 -11.04
N SER A 117 13.65 11.42 -12.20
CA SER A 117 13.75 10.13 -12.90
C SER A 117 15.17 9.87 -13.38
N GLN A 118 15.79 10.89 -13.96
CA GLN A 118 17.18 10.79 -14.41
C GLN A 118 18.12 10.58 -13.22
N ARG A 119 17.96 11.36 -12.15
CA ARG A 119 18.78 11.20 -10.95
C ARG A 119 18.59 9.84 -10.29
N ALA A 120 17.37 9.32 -10.25
CA ALA A 120 17.08 7.98 -9.75
C ALA A 120 17.70 6.87 -10.63
N SER A 121 17.67 7.03 -11.95
CA SER A 121 18.35 6.12 -12.89
C SER A 121 19.88 6.11 -12.71
N GLU A 122 20.47 7.25 -12.32
CA GLU A 122 21.92 7.36 -12.12
C GLU A 122 22.37 6.86 -10.75
N GLU A 123 21.63 7.17 -9.68
CA GLU A 123 22.06 6.92 -8.29
C GLU A 123 21.37 5.72 -7.61
N LEU A 124 20.13 5.42 -8.00
CA LEU A 124 19.26 4.48 -7.29
C LEU A 124 18.95 3.21 -8.09
N GLN A 125 19.42 3.10 -9.34
CA GLN A 125 19.14 1.94 -10.18
C GLN A 125 19.61 0.62 -9.56
N ASP A 126 20.78 0.61 -8.94
CA ASP A 126 21.30 -0.58 -8.27
C ASP A 126 20.45 -0.98 -7.07
N LEU A 127 19.98 0.00 -6.30
CA LEU A 127 19.07 -0.23 -5.17
C LEU A 127 17.71 -0.74 -5.64
N ILE A 128 17.16 -0.18 -6.73
CA ILE A 128 15.92 -0.65 -7.35
C ILE A 128 16.07 -2.12 -7.74
N ARG A 129 17.16 -2.47 -8.43
CA ARG A 129 17.44 -3.84 -8.85
C ARG A 129 17.53 -4.78 -7.66
N GLU A 130 18.24 -4.39 -6.60
CA GLU A 130 18.36 -5.18 -5.38
C GLU A 130 16.99 -5.44 -4.74
N GLN A 131 16.15 -4.40 -4.58
CA GLN A 131 14.83 -4.55 -3.98
C GLN A 131 13.89 -5.40 -4.84
N VAL A 132 13.94 -5.25 -6.17
CA VAL A 132 13.15 -6.08 -7.10
C VAL A 132 13.62 -7.54 -7.05
N SER A 133 14.93 -7.81 -7.05
CA SER A 133 15.45 -9.17 -6.90
C SER A 133 15.06 -9.80 -5.56
N ALA A 134 15.14 -9.04 -4.47
CA ALA A 134 14.69 -9.51 -3.15
C ALA A 134 13.17 -9.77 -3.11
N ALA A 135 12.37 -8.98 -3.82
CA ALA A 135 10.93 -9.18 -3.96
C ALA A 135 10.64 -10.50 -4.67
N ILE A 136 11.34 -10.75 -5.78
CA ILE A 136 11.17 -11.97 -6.59
C ILE A 136 11.60 -13.20 -5.79
N ALA A 137 12.78 -13.18 -5.17
CA ALA A 137 13.24 -14.29 -4.33
C ALA A 137 12.22 -14.65 -3.25
N ARG A 138 11.68 -13.63 -2.57
CA ARG A 138 10.62 -13.81 -1.57
C ARG A 138 9.31 -14.34 -2.18
N SER A 139 8.97 -13.93 -3.40
CA SER A 139 7.77 -14.42 -4.09
C SER A 139 7.91 -15.89 -4.49
N LEU A 140 9.13 -16.35 -4.80
CA LEU A 140 9.43 -17.74 -5.14
C LEU A 140 9.52 -18.63 -3.89
N ASP A 141 10.08 -18.13 -2.80
CA ASP A 141 10.22 -18.85 -1.53
C ASP A 141 8.91 -18.93 -0.72
N ARG A 142 7.85 -18.25 -1.17
CA ARG A 142 6.57 -18.26 -0.49
C ARG A 142 5.72 -19.47 -0.91
N PRO A 143 5.30 -20.34 0.03
CA PRO A 143 4.17 -21.23 -0.23
C PRO A 143 2.92 -20.37 -0.49
N GLU A 144 2.00 -20.83 -1.37
CA GLU A 144 0.79 -20.09 -1.73
C GLU A 144 -0.01 -19.68 -0.48
N PHE A 145 0.06 -18.38 -0.14
CA PHE A 145 -0.73 -17.82 0.93
C PHE A 145 -2.14 -17.51 0.41
N PHE A 146 -3.06 -18.44 0.64
CA PHE A 146 -4.50 -18.17 0.66
C PHE A 146 -4.87 -17.23 1.84
N PRO A 147 -6.06 -16.62 1.85
CA PRO A 147 -6.29 -15.19 2.13
C PRO A 147 -6.35 -14.83 3.62
N GLU A 148 -5.33 -15.18 4.41
CA GLU A 148 -5.24 -14.83 5.83
C GLU A 148 -4.36 -13.62 6.09
N ARG A 149 -4.37 -12.61 5.20
CA ARG A 149 -4.13 -11.23 5.66
C ARG A 149 -5.34 -10.72 6.43
N GLN A 150 -5.78 -11.48 7.43
CA GLN A 150 -6.59 -10.93 8.50
C GLN A 150 -5.62 -10.09 9.32
N ALA A 151 -5.78 -8.77 9.26
CA ALA A 151 -5.22 -7.91 10.28
C ALA A 151 -5.53 -8.55 11.64
N ILE A 152 -4.52 -8.69 12.51
CA ILE A 152 -4.70 -9.27 13.84
C ILE A 152 -5.90 -8.56 14.47
N SER A 153 -7.02 -9.29 14.53
CA SER A 153 -8.29 -8.73 14.95
C SER A 153 -8.09 -8.19 16.35
N LYS A 154 -8.48 -6.94 16.57
CA LYS A 154 -8.52 -6.39 17.92
C LYS A 154 -9.65 -7.09 18.68
N ASN A 155 -9.37 -8.22 19.32
CA ASN A 155 -9.74 -8.51 20.72
C ASN A 155 -9.57 -9.99 21.12
N THR A 156 -9.30 -10.16 22.41
CA THR A 156 -9.26 -11.38 23.22
C THR A 156 -7.95 -12.16 23.15
N GLY A 157 -7.09 -11.96 24.15
CA GLY A 157 -5.70 -12.44 24.21
C GLY A 157 -5.47 -13.96 24.05
N ASN A 158 -6.52 -14.78 24.05
CA ASN A 158 -6.41 -16.22 23.82
C ASN A 158 -6.46 -16.60 22.33
N GLU A 159 -7.00 -15.74 21.46
CA GLU A 159 -7.02 -15.96 20.01
C GLU A 159 -5.65 -15.67 19.39
N VAL A 160 -4.94 -14.66 19.91
CA VAL A 160 -3.57 -14.31 19.48
C VAL A 160 -2.61 -15.48 19.72
N LEU A 161 -2.69 -16.14 20.87
CA LEU A 161 -1.82 -17.30 21.18
C LEU A 161 -2.11 -18.49 20.25
N LYS A 162 -3.38 -18.73 19.90
CA LYS A 162 -3.73 -19.79 18.95
C LYS A 162 -3.25 -19.47 17.54
N GLN A 163 -3.40 -18.21 17.09
CA GLN A 163 -2.91 -17.75 15.80
C GLN A 163 -1.38 -17.81 15.70
N VAL A 164 -0.67 -17.46 16.77
CA VAL A 164 0.80 -17.60 16.83
C VAL A 164 1.20 -19.07 16.84
N SER A 165 0.49 -19.93 17.58
CA SER A 165 0.76 -21.38 17.59
C SER A 165 0.55 -22.02 16.21
N SER A 166 -0.51 -21.66 15.49
CA SER A 166 -0.76 -22.19 14.14
C SER A 166 0.26 -21.69 13.14
N LEU A 167 0.70 -20.43 13.26
CA LEU A 167 1.78 -19.89 12.43
C LEU A 167 3.12 -20.59 12.71
N LEU A 168 3.47 -20.79 13.98
CA LEU A 168 4.71 -21.50 14.34
C LEU A 168 4.72 -22.93 13.79
N GLN A 169 3.59 -23.63 13.86
CA GLN A 169 3.47 -25.00 13.34
C GLN A 169 3.52 -25.05 11.81
N ALA A 170 2.98 -24.05 11.12
CA ALA A 170 3.11 -23.92 9.66
C ALA A 170 4.54 -23.59 9.21
N TYR A 171 5.28 -22.81 10.00
CA TYR A 171 6.67 -22.44 9.70
C TYR A 171 7.69 -23.53 10.07
N ALA A 172 7.36 -24.43 11.01
CA ALA A 172 8.26 -25.48 11.45
C ALA A 172 7.50 -26.79 11.77
N PRO A 173 7.01 -27.52 10.75
CA PRO A 173 6.18 -28.71 10.95
C PRO A 173 6.90 -29.83 11.73
N ASN A 174 8.24 -29.88 11.67
CA ASN A 174 9.05 -30.96 12.25
C ASN A 174 9.81 -30.55 13.52
N TYR A 175 9.53 -29.36 14.08
CA TYR A 175 10.26 -28.88 15.27
C TYR A 175 10.00 -29.75 16.51
N GLU A 176 8.76 -30.24 16.67
CA GLU A 176 8.40 -31.10 17.79
C GLU A 176 8.95 -32.53 17.64
N GLU A 177 9.11 -33.03 16.40
CA GLU A 177 9.73 -34.34 16.15
C GLU A 177 11.22 -34.35 16.50
N GLN A 178 11.94 -33.25 16.26
CA GLN A 178 13.37 -33.13 16.57
C GLN A 178 13.67 -33.11 18.07
N ILE A 179 12.77 -32.54 18.89
CA ILE A 179 12.96 -32.51 20.35
C ILE A 179 12.70 -33.90 20.98
N ALA A 180 11.83 -34.70 20.36
CA ALA A 180 11.54 -36.06 20.83
C ALA A 180 12.71 -37.03 20.62
N THR A 181 13.46 -36.89 19.52
CA THR A 181 14.66 -37.71 19.24
C THR A 181 15.87 -37.30 20.07
N GLU A 182 16.04 -36.03 20.44
CA GLU A 182 17.15 -35.62 21.33
C GLU A 182 16.98 -36.11 22.79
N LYS A 183 15.73 -36.34 23.24
CA LYS A 183 15.48 -36.87 24.59
C LYS A 183 15.70 -38.38 24.72
N SER A 184 15.67 -39.15 23.63
CA SER A 184 15.96 -40.60 23.71
C SER A 184 17.44 -40.91 23.88
N ASP A 185 18.34 -40.01 23.47
CA ASP A 185 19.79 -40.26 23.52
C ASP A 185 20.47 -39.82 24.84
N SER A 186 19.75 -39.14 25.74
CA SER A 186 20.32 -38.63 27.02
C SER A 186 20.00 -39.48 28.26
N SER A 187 19.51 -40.72 28.09
CA SER A 187 19.12 -41.58 29.22
C SER A 187 19.76 -42.97 29.23
N PHE A 188 21.09 -43.08 29.08
CA PHE A 188 21.80 -44.29 29.50
C PHE A 188 23.29 -44.03 29.80
N ASP A 189 23.60 -43.40 30.93
CA ASP A 189 24.88 -43.61 31.61
C ASP A 189 24.79 -43.25 33.09
N SER A 190 24.34 -44.19 33.92
CA SER A 190 24.54 -44.14 35.37
C SER A 190 24.29 -45.52 35.99
N LYS A 191 25.36 -46.33 36.07
CA LYS A 191 25.65 -47.46 36.99
C LYS A 191 26.81 -48.25 36.34
N THR A 192 28.02 -48.37 36.88
CA THR A 192 28.35 -48.83 38.24
C THR A 192 29.87 -48.60 38.47
N GLU A 193 30.25 -47.77 39.43
CA GLU A 193 31.54 -47.89 40.12
C GLU A 193 31.23 -48.39 41.53
N LEU A 194 31.69 -49.62 41.83
CA LEU A 194 32.14 -50.15 43.12
C LEU A 194 32.54 -51.61 42.96
#